data_AF-A0A520CEK7-F1
#
_entry.id   AF-A0A520CEK7-F1
#
_cell.length_a   1.000
_cell.length_b   1.000
_cell.length_c   1.000
_cell.angle_alpha   90.00
_cell.angle_beta   90.00
_cell.angle_gamma   90.00
#
_symmetry.space_group_name_H-M   'P 1'
#
loop_
_entity.id
_entity.type
_entity.pdbx_description
1 polymer ?
#
loop_
_entity_poly.entity_id
_entity_poly.type
_entity_poly.pdbx_seq_one_letter_code
_entity_poly.pdbx_strand_id
1 'polypeptide(L)'
;MNVKVDKGTKFFYALPINDPSVIEQEGIVEFIDKDAPPFNGQKSLKTDSVSKSPIKGINLVAAITIDPDAELNVVVDPQNGDQLNIKGEANLNATIDPSGKISMTGRYEVVDGSYSLTVAPLGKRPFKIVAGSTIIWTGEPTAATVNLTALYEVLAAPIDLLNEPENVQAKTKMPFQVYLYMKDELLKPSISFKIELPENERSSAIGSLAQTRLNIINRDESELNKQVFALLALNRFIANNPFQSLAGGGGGVSTLARSSVSKLLTEQLNNLASDLIQGVDLNFGVNSSEDYSTGSLEQKTDLEVGLSKKLLNDRLTITVGSSFGLEGPRTQGENNSNIAGNVNIDYALSNDGRYRLRFYRRDQNEGIVDGQIIETGVGFTLVVDYNKFREIFQKRAKRLRNQTEQKPKDETTN
;
A
#
# COMPACT_ATOMS: atom_id res chain seq x y z
N MET A 1 33.81 24.76 19.92
CA MET A 1 32.95 24.64 21.12
C MET A 1 32.70 23.16 21.39
N ASN A 2 32.41 22.80 22.64
CA ASN A 2 32.08 21.43 23.01
C ASN A 2 30.59 21.39 23.39
N VAL A 3 29.84 20.49 22.77
CA VAL A 3 28.42 20.27 22.99
C VAL A 3 28.26 18.86 23.51
N LYS A 4 27.55 18.71 24.62
CA LYS A 4 27.17 17.40 25.13
C LYS A 4 25.65 17.29 25.07
N VAL A 5 25.15 16.23 24.45
CA VAL A 5 23.74 15.85 24.48
C VAL A 5 23.57 14.92 25.67
N ASP A 6 22.92 15.39 26.72
CA ASP A 6 22.76 14.64 27.97
C ASP A 6 21.61 13.63 27.90
N LYS A 7 21.67 12.64 28.79
CA LYS A 7 20.62 11.64 28.98
C LYS A 7 19.23 12.28 29.16
N GLY A 8 18.21 11.64 28.59
CA GLY A 8 16.83 12.13 28.63
C GLY A 8 16.51 13.21 27.59
N THR A 9 17.49 13.63 26.77
CA THR A 9 17.22 14.44 25.58
C THR A 9 16.37 13.66 24.59
N LYS A 10 15.33 14.29 24.06
CA LYS A 10 14.52 13.76 22.96
C LYS A 10 14.63 14.70 21.77
N PHE A 11 15.41 14.29 20.79
CA PHE A 11 15.56 15.01 19.54
C PHE A 11 14.54 14.48 18.53
N PHE A 12 13.88 15.39 17.82
CA PHE A 12 12.92 15.08 16.78
C PHE A 12 13.36 15.73 15.47
N TYR A 13 13.44 14.93 14.42
CA TYR A 13 13.75 15.38 13.08
C TYR A 13 12.76 14.76 12.10
N ALA A 14 12.21 15.59 11.21
CA ALA A 14 11.38 15.12 10.13
C ALA A 14 12.11 15.41 8.82
N LEU A 15 12.26 14.40 7.96
CA LEU A 15 12.81 14.64 6.64
C LEU A 15 11.86 15.57 5.87
N PRO A 16 12.36 16.71 5.35
CA PRO A 16 11.54 17.60 4.57
C PRO A 16 11.06 16.89 3.31
N ILE A 17 9.77 17.00 3.02
CA ILE A 17 9.13 16.39 1.86
C ILE A 17 9.56 17.21 0.64
N ASN A 18 10.37 16.61 -0.25
CA ASN A 18 10.75 17.22 -1.53
C ASN A 18 9.68 16.97 -2.60
N ASP A 19 8.40 17.17 -2.27
CA ASP A 19 7.30 16.96 -3.21
C ASP A 19 6.82 18.33 -3.73
N PRO A 20 7.07 18.66 -5.01
CA PRO A 20 6.58 19.91 -5.59
C PRO A 20 5.05 20.00 -5.56
N SER A 21 4.31 18.88 -5.45
CA SER A 21 2.85 18.90 -5.34
C SER A 21 2.33 19.37 -3.98
N VAL A 22 3.15 19.30 -2.92
CA VAL A 22 2.84 19.88 -1.60
C VAL A 22 3.20 21.37 -1.54
N ILE A 23 4.06 21.83 -2.46
CA ILE A 23 4.46 23.23 -2.63
C ILE A 23 3.48 23.97 -3.58
N GLU A 24 2.82 23.27 -4.49
CA GLU A 24 1.77 23.81 -5.36
C GLU A 24 0.39 23.81 -4.67
N GLN A 25 0.21 24.69 -3.68
CA GLN A 25 -1.11 25.30 -3.45
C GLN A 25 -1.19 26.64 -4.20
N GLU A 26 -0.97 26.64 -5.52
CA GLU A 26 -1.43 27.74 -6.37
C GLU A 26 -2.87 27.47 -6.80
N GLY A 27 -3.80 28.17 -6.15
CA GLY A 27 -5.20 28.10 -6.51
C GLY A 27 -6.18 28.78 -5.56
N ILE A 28 -5.73 29.71 -4.71
CA ILE A 28 -6.70 30.59 -4.04
C ILE A 28 -7.14 31.62 -5.07
N VAL A 29 -8.39 31.51 -5.53
CA VAL A 29 -9.05 32.60 -6.25
C VAL A 29 -9.23 33.76 -5.27
N GLU A 30 -8.38 34.76 -5.35
CA GLU A 30 -8.56 36.01 -4.62
C GLU A 30 -9.61 36.86 -5.35
N PHE A 31 -10.79 36.95 -4.75
CA PHE A 31 -11.81 37.89 -5.21
C PHE A 31 -11.40 39.30 -4.78
N ILE A 32 -10.76 40.02 -5.69
CA ILE A 32 -10.51 41.46 -5.54
C ILE A 32 -11.77 42.24 -5.94
N ASP A 33 -12.38 42.89 -4.95
CA ASP A 33 -13.37 43.94 -5.17
C ASP A 33 -12.63 45.21 -5.67
N LYS A 34 -12.85 45.57 -6.94
CA LYS A 34 -12.17 46.72 -7.57
C LYS A 34 -12.66 48.08 -7.07
N ASP A 35 -13.78 48.11 -6.34
CA ASP A 35 -14.38 49.34 -5.82
C ASP A 35 -14.06 49.59 -4.33
N ALA A 36 -13.29 48.70 -3.70
CA ALA A 36 -12.86 48.86 -2.32
C ALA A 36 -11.70 49.90 -2.21
N PRO A 37 -11.79 50.88 -1.28
CA PRO A 37 -10.76 51.91 -1.12
C PRO A 37 -9.40 51.29 -0.74
N PRO A 38 -8.27 51.86 -1.20
CA PRO A 38 -6.96 51.22 -1.15
C PRO A 38 -6.31 51.36 0.23
N PHE A 39 -6.91 50.83 1.29
CA PHE A 39 -6.17 50.57 2.53
C PHE A 39 -6.96 49.71 3.52
N ASN A 40 -6.56 48.44 3.64
CA ASN A 40 -6.89 47.59 4.79
C ASN A 40 -5.65 46.89 5.36
N GLY A 41 -4.56 47.63 5.56
CA GLY A 41 -3.59 47.44 6.66
C GLY A 41 -2.88 46.09 6.87
N GLN A 42 -3.17 45.04 6.10
CA GLN A 42 -2.48 43.76 6.20
C GLN A 42 -1.37 43.74 5.15
N LYS A 43 -0.12 43.74 5.64
CA LYS A 43 1.04 43.39 4.81
C LYS A 43 0.73 42.10 4.08
N SER A 44 0.78 42.14 2.75
CA SER A 44 0.87 40.95 1.90
C SER A 44 1.86 40.00 2.55
N LEU A 45 1.37 38.83 2.97
CA LEU A 45 2.22 37.71 3.35
C LEU A 45 2.93 37.31 2.06
N LYS A 46 4.10 37.91 1.82
CA LYS A 46 5.10 37.39 0.89
C LYS A 46 5.57 36.05 1.46
N THR A 47 4.78 35.00 1.22
CA THR A 47 5.22 33.62 1.28
C THR A 47 6.11 33.40 0.06
N ASP A 48 7.34 33.92 0.16
CA ASP A 48 8.44 33.49 -0.69
C ASP A 48 9.75 33.64 0.06
N SER A 49 9.78 33.06 1.26
CA SER A 49 10.99 32.97 2.05
C SER A 49 10.92 31.67 2.83
N VAL A 50 11.49 30.62 2.25
CA VAL A 50 12.38 29.75 3.03
C VAL A 50 13.18 30.70 3.91
N SER A 51 12.92 30.68 5.22
CA SER A 51 13.51 31.63 6.17
C SER A 51 15.02 31.61 6.00
N LYS A 52 15.56 32.57 5.24
CA LYS A 52 17.00 32.77 5.15
C LYS A 52 17.38 33.30 6.51
N SER A 53 17.98 32.44 7.33
CA SER A 53 18.45 32.79 8.66
C SER A 53 19.07 34.19 8.63
N PRO A 54 18.65 35.13 9.50
CA PRO A 54 19.20 36.49 9.55
C PRO A 54 20.70 36.49 9.88
N ILE A 55 21.22 35.35 10.33
CA ILE A 55 22.63 35.13 10.63
C ILE A 55 23.33 34.62 9.36
N LYS A 56 24.06 35.53 8.70
CA LYS A 56 24.99 35.19 7.60
C LYS A 56 26.41 35.21 8.15
N GLY A 57 27.26 34.28 7.70
CA GLY A 57 28.68 34.30 8.06
C GLY A 57 29.04 33.60 9.38
N ILE A 58 28.21 32.68 9.89
CA ILE A 58 28.58 31.87 11.06
C ILE A 58 29.77 30.99 10.68
N ASN A 59 30.89 31.13 11.41
CA ASN A 59 31.93 30.11 11.44
C ASN A 59 31.83 29.36 12.76
N LEU A 60 31.39 28.11 12.70
CA LEU A 60 31.18 27.27 13.87
C LEU A 60 31.98 25.98 13.73
N VAL A 61 32.66 25.60 14.80
CA VAL A 61 33.29 24.29 14.96
C VAL A 61 32.82 23.74 16.29
N ALA A 62 32.12 22.61 16.26
CA ALA A 62 31.58 21.95 17.43
C ALA A 62 32.06 20.49 17.50
N ALA A 63 32.59 20.11 18.66
CA ALA A 63 32.72 18.70 19.03
C ALA A 63 31.45 18.34 19.82
N ILE A 64 30.68 17.38 19.31
CA ILE A 64 29.39 16.94 19.84
C ILE A 64 29.57 15.53 20.39
N THR A 65 29.29 15.34 21.67
CA THR A 65 29.23 14.01 22.31
C THR A 65 27.78 13.71 22.65
N ILE A 66 27.29 12.54 22.22
CA ILE A 66 25.92 12.08 22.44
C ILE A 66 25.95 10.96 23.49
N ASP A 67 25.17 11.14 24.55
CA ASP A 67 24.97 10.13 25.59
C ASP A 67 24.17 8.93 25.06
N PRO A 68 24.53 7.67 25.40
CA PRO A 68 23.82 6.47 24.96
C PRO A 68 22.31 6.47 25.23
N ASP A 69 21.86 7.17 26.26
CA ASP A 69 20.44 7.24 26.65
C ASP A 69 19.67 8.39 25.96
N ALA A 70 20.33 9.16 25.08
CA ALA A 70 19.67 10.21 24.30
C ALA A 70 18.80 9.59 23.17
N GLU A 71 17.56 10.07 23.05
CA GLU A 71 16.60 9.58 22.05
C GLU A 71 16.65 10.45 20.79
N LEU A 72 16.94 9.82 19.66
CA LEU A 72 16.83 10.40 18.32
C LEU A 72 15.61 9.79 17.62
N ASN A 73 14.63 10.64 17.33
CA ASN A 73 13.39 10.29 16.66
C ASN A 73 13.40 10.93 15.28
N VAL A 74 13.41 10.11 14.22
CA VAL A 74 13.42 10.53 12.84
C VAL A 74 12.15 10.05 12.15
N VAL A 75 11.35 10.99 11.66
CA VAL A 75 10.27 10.67 10.71
C VAL A 75 10.91 10.58 9.34
N VAL A 76 11.03 9.34 8.83
CA VAL A 76 11.72 9.05 7.57
C VAL A 76 10.78 9.36 6.40
N ASP A 77 9.53 8.92 6.51
CA ASP A 77 8.49 9.17 5.52
C ASP A 77 7.25 9.74 6.22
N PRO A 78 7.00 11.05 6.13
CA PRO A 78 5.82 11.66 6.70
C PRO A 78 4.51 11.25 6.02
N GLN A 79 4.55 10.83 4.74
CA GLN A 79 3.35 10.41 3.99
C GLN A 79 2.91 9.01 4.43
N ASN A 80 3.86 8.07 4.50
CA ASN A 80 3.59 6.70 4.93
C ASN A 80 3.61 6.53 6.46
N GLY A 81 4.22 7.47 7.19
CA GLY A 81 4.31 7.45 8.65
C GLY A 81 5.45 6.58 9.20
N ASP A 82 6.48 6.32 8.38
CA ASP A 82 7.66 5.56 8.78
C ASP A 82 8.51 6.35 9.77
N GLN A 83 8.87 5.69 10.87
CA GLN A 83 9.55 6.33 11.99
C GLN A 83 10.70 5.47 12.49
N LEU A 84 11.87 6.10 12.61
CA LEU A 84 13.05 5.55 13.25
C LEU A 84 13.22 6.18 14.63
N ASN A 85 13.19 5.37 15.67
CA ASN A 85 13.46 5.80 17.04
C ASN A 85 14.69 5.06 17.53
N ILE A 86 15.78 5.76 17.78
CA ILE A 86 17.05 5.15 18.17
C ILE A 86 17.68 5.86 19.36
N LYS A 87 18.37 5.08 20.16
CA LYS A 87 19.25 5.49 21.25
C LYS A 87 20.65 5.03 20.93
N GLY A 88 21.63 5.87 21.18
CA GLY A 88 22.98 5.55 20.77
C GLY A 88 23.99 6.58 21.20
N GLU A 89 25.24 6.19 21.10
CA GLU A 89 26.37 7.04 21.43
C GLU A 89 27.07 7.52 20.16
N ALA A 90 27.58 8.74 20.23
CA ALA A 90 28.35 9.29 19.12
C ALA A 90 29.35 10.33 19.60
N ASN A 91 30.47 10.40 18.89
CA ASN A 91 31.36 11.55 18.92
C ASN A 91 31.41 12.12 17.50
N LEU A 92 30.81 13.30 17.32
CA LEU A 92 30.66 13.95 16.04
C LEU A 92 31.43 15.28 16.05
N ASN A 93 32.14 15.59 14.98
CA ASN A 93 32.66 16.93 14.73
C ASN A 93 31.82 17.58 13.65
N ALA A 94 31.16 18.69 14.00
CA ALA A 94 30.34 19.46 13.09
C ALA A 94 30.97 20.83 12.85
N THR A 95 31.01 21.27 11.60
CA THR A 95 31.45 22.61 11.21
C THR A 95 30.41 23.29 10.34
N ILE A 96 30.29 24.61 10.49
CA ILE A 96 29.48 25.46 9.63
C ILE A 96 30.40 26.56 9.12
N ASP A 97 30.51 26.70 7.80
CA ASP A 97 31.29 27.76 7.19
C ASP A 97 30.46 29.06 7.04
N PRO A 98 31.11 30.20 6.77
CA PRO A 98 30.41 31.47 6.55
C PRO A 98 29.40 31.47 5.40
N SER A 99 29.52 30.51 4.46
CA SER A 99 28.56 30.33 3.37
C SER A 99 27.28 29.58 3.80
N GLY A 100 27.31 28.99 5.00
CA GLY A 100 26.25 28.15 5.55
C GLY A 100 26.42 26.67 5.24
N LYS A 101 27.51 26.26 4.59
CA LYS A 101 27.80 24.85 4.33
C LYS A 101 28.11 24.16 5.65
N ILE A 102 27.37 23.09 5.91
CA ILE A 102 27.55 22.25 7.09
C ILE A 102 28.37 21.02 6.70
N SER A 103 29.38 20.70 7.49
CA SER A 103 30.12 19.44 7.41
C SER A 103 30.06 18.73 8.75
N MET A 104 29.90 17.42 8.74
CA MET A 104 29.81 16.57 9.91
C MET A 104 30.64 15.32 9.69
N THR A 105 31.43 14.95 10.68
CA THR A 105 32.26 13.74 10.65
C THR A 105 32.13 12.99 11.96
N GLY A 106 32.05 11.66 11.89
CA GLY A 106 31.98 10.82 13.08
C GLY A 106 31.08 9.61 12.88
N ARG A 107 30.98 8.80 13.93
CA ARG A 107 30.20 7.57 13.96
C ARG A 107 29.19 7.66 15.09
N TYR A 108 27.95 7.33 14.76
CA TYR A 108 26.88 7.08 15.71
C TYR A 108 26.65 5.57 15.77
N GLU A 109 26.73 5.02 16.97
CA GLU A 109 26.50 3.61 17.25
C GLU A 109 25.16 3.46 17.96
N VAL A 110 24.26 2.70 17.34
CA VAL A 110 22.92 2.47 17.87
C VAL A 110 22.99 1.38 18.93
N VAL A 111 22.56 1.72 20.13
CA VAL A 111 22.51 0.84 21.31
C VAL A 111 21.16 0.15 21.40
N ASP A 112 20.06 0.89 21.19
CA ASP A 112 18.70 0.37 21.21
C ASP A 112 17.80 1.19 20.29
N GLY A 113 16.65 0.64 19.91
CA GLY A 113 15.68 1.37 19.11
C GLY A 113 14.73 0.49 18.32
N SER A 114 13.91 1.16 17.53
CA SER A 114 12.95 0.53 16.64
C SER A 114 12.82 1.32 15.34
N TYR A 115 12.66 0.60 14.24
CA TYR A 115 12.21 1.15 12.97
C TYR A 115 10.78 0.66 12.71
N SER A 116 9.84 1.59 12.63
CA SER A 116 8.44 1.28 12.30
C SER A 116 8.27 1.37 10.80
N LEU A 117 8.23 0.21 10.15
CA LEU A 117 7.92 0.10 8.72
C LEU A 117 6.40 0.09 8.55
N THR A 118 5.87 0.99 7.74
CA THR A 118 4.44 0.97 7.40
C THR A 118 4.21 0.05 6.22
N VAL A 119 3.53 -1.07 6.48
CA VAL A 119 3.09 -2.00 5.43
C VAL A 119 1.66 -1.63 5.10
N ALA A 120 1.44 -0.66 4.21
CA ALA A 120 0.08 -0.28 3.82
C ALA A 120 -0.64 -1.47 3.16
N PRO A 121 -1.90 -1.81 3.53
CA PRO A 121 -2.81 -1.18 4.52
C PRO A 121 -2.78 -1.83 5.93
N LEU A 122 -1.83 -2.72 6.21
CA LEU A 122 -1.78 -3.62 7.37
C LEU A 122 -1.22 -2.98 8.64
N GLY A 123 -0.88 -1.70 8.55
CA GLY A 123 -0.39 -0.87 9.64
C GLY A 123 1.12 -0.94 9.83
N LYS A 124 1.58 -0.43 10.97
CA LYS A 124 3.00 -0.34 11.30
C LYS A 124 3.51 -1.68 11.83
N ARG A 125 4.72 -2.06 11.39
CA ARG A 125 5.47 -3.22 11.89
C ARG A 125 6.74 -2.70 12.58
N PRO A 126 6.81 -2.79 13.92
CA PRO A 126 7.98 -2.33 14.65
C PRO A 126 9.09 -3.37 14.53
N PHE A 127 10.10 -3.09 13.73
CA PHE A 127 11.36 -3.83 13.74
C PHE A 127 12.23 -3.30 14.87
N LYS A 128 12.74 -4.20 15.72
CA LYS A 128 13.69 -3.84 16.77
C LYS A 128 15.08 -3.68 16.16
N ILE A 129 15.77 -2.58 16.42
CA ILE A 129 17.14 -2.40 15.94
C ILE A 129 18.07 -3.37 16.68
N VAL A 130 18.93 -4.05 15.92
CA VAL A 130 19.97 -4.93 16.44
C VAL A 130 21.18 -4.08 16.80
N ALA A 131 21.71 -4.31 18.01
CA ALA A 131 22.90 -3.63 18.51
C ALA A 131 24.10 -3.82 17.56
N GLY A 132 24.95 -2.79 17.46
CA GLY A 132 26.05 -2.73 16.50
C GLY A 132 25.67 -2.12 15.14
N SER A 133 24.42 -1.67 14.98
CA SER A 133 23.99 -0.83 13.87
C SER A 133 24.64 0.56 13.94
N THR A 134 25.02 1.13 12.80
CA THR A 134 25.81 2.38 12.76
C THR A 134 25.33 3.38 11.72
N ILE A 135 25.57 4.66 11.98
CA ILE A 135 25.47 5.76 11.02
C ILE A 135 26.81 6.51 10.99
N ILE A 136 27.37 6.73 9.81
CA ILE A 136 28.69 7.33 9.62
C ILE A 136 28.57 8.57 8.76
N TRP A 137 29.13 9.68 9.24
CA TRP A 137 29.26 10.91 8.47
C TRP A 137 30.73 11.16 8.10
N THR A 138 30.97 11.58 6.87
CA THR A 138 32.30 11.87 6.32
C THR A 138 32.40 13.25 5.68
N GLY A 139 31.36 14.08 5.81
CA GLY A 139 31.22 15.33 5.08
C GLY A 139 29.81 15.89 5.23
N GLU A 140 29.01 15.90 4.17
CA GLU A 140 27.68 16.52 4.25
C GLU A 140 26.74 15.75 5.21
N PRO A 141 26.04 16.43 6.15
CA PRO A 141 25.15 15.78 7.11
C PRO A 141 24.05 14.91 6.49
N THR A 142 23.60 15.28 5.29
CA THR A 142 22.57 14.57 4.52
C THR A 142 23.09 13.34 3.78
N ALA A 143 24.40 13.24 3.56
CA ALA A 143 25.05 12.15 2.83
C ALA A 143 25.62 11.08 3.78
N ALA A 144 24.99 10.89 4.94
CA ALA A 144 25.43 9.90 5.92
C ALA A 144 25.30 8.48 5.35
N THR A 145 26.27 7.60 5.65
CA THR A 145 26.17 6.19 5.33
C THR A 145 25.56 5.43 6.50
N VAL A 146 24.47 4.72 6.26
CA VAL A 146 23.79 3.85 7.22
C VAL A 146 24.25 2.41 7.04
N ASN A 147 24.32 1.68 8.15
CA ASN A 147 24.40 0.23 8.19
C ASN A 147 23.58 -0.22 9.40
N LEU A 148 22.27 -0.29 9.20
CA LEU A 148 21.30 -0.63 10.25
C LEU A 148 20.78 -2.04 9.99
N THR A 149 20.76 -2.85 11.04
CA THR A 149 20.08 -4.14 11.04
C THR A 149 18.92 -4.07 12.01
N ALA A 150 17.74 -4.48 11.57
CA ALA A 150 16.55 -4.54 12.39
C ALA A 150 15.91 -5.93 12.31
N LEU A 151 15.22 -6.34 13.37
CA LEU A 151 14.63 -7.66 13.53
C LEU A 151 13.14 -7.55 13.84
N TYR A 152 12.32 -8.31 13.12
CA TYR A 152 10.92 -8.54 13.42
C TYR A 152 10.67 -10.03 13.64
N GLU A 153 10.10 -10.38 14.79
CA GLU A 153 9.77 -11.77 15.12
C GLU A 153 8.29 -12.06 14.84
N VAL A 154 8.02 -13.18 14.18
CA VAL A 154 6.67 -13.57 13.75
C VAL A 154 6.42 -15.05 14.00
N LEU A 155 5.27 -15.36 14.60
CA LEU A 155 4.85 -16.75 14.80
C LEU A 155 4.06 -17.25 13.57
N ALA A 156 4.71 -18.07 12.74
CA ALA A 156 4.13 -18.65 11.53
C ALA A 156 4.31 -20.17 11.49
N ALA A 157 3.42 -20.87 10.79
CA ALA A 157 3.57 -22.30 10.55
C ALA A 157 4.44 -22.54 9.30
N PRO A 158 5.44 -23.43 9.34
CA PRO A 158 6.29 -23.74 8.18
C PRO A 158 5.58 -24.57 7.10
N ILE A 159 4.34 -25.05 7.30
CA ILE A 159 3.64 -25.92 6.35
C ILE A 159 3.62 -25.37 4.92
N ASP A 160 3.31 -24.08 4.77
CA ASP A 160 3.28 -23.38 3.48
C ASP A 160 4.68 -23.13 2.92
N LEU A 161 5.68 -22.93 3.81
CA LEU A 161 7.09 -22.79 3.44
C LEU A 161 7.64 -24.09 2.85
N LEU A 162 7.35 -25.21 3.53
CA LEU A 162 7.82 -26.55 3.18
C LEU A 162 7.04 -27.15 2.00
N ASN A 163 5.83 -26.67 1.74
CA ASN A 163 4.90 -27.24 0.75
C ASN A 163 4.56 -28.71 1.05
N GLU A 164 4.43 -29.06 2.33
CA GLU A 164 4.09 -30.41 2.80
C GLU A 164 2.73 -30.40 3.52
N PRO A 165 1.60 -30.32 2.80
CA PRO A 165 0.27 -30.15 3.40
C PRO A 165 -0.16 -31.32 4.31
N GLU A 166 0.42 -32.51 4.09
CA GLU A 166 0.15 -33.72 4.86
C GLU A 166 0.96 -33.80 6.17
N ASN A 167 2.01 -32.97 6.31
CA ASN A 167 2.87 -32.97 7.48
C ASN A 167 2.21 -32.22 8.64
N VAL A 168 1.51 -32.95 9.50
CA VAL A 168 0.80 -32.39 10.68
C VAL A 168 1.76 -31.65 11.61
N GLN A 169 3.02 -32.09 11.74
CA GLN A 169 4.00 -31.42 12.60
C GLN A 169 4.36 -30.02 12.07
N ALA A 170 4.35 -29.83 10.75
CA ALA A 170 4.59 -28.54 10.10
C ALA A 170 3.45 -27.51 10.30
N LYS A 171 2.32 -27.90 10.90
CA LYS A 171 1.25 -26.97 11.31
C LYS A 171 1.57 -26.23 12.60
N THR A 172 2.55 -26.70 13.37
CA THR A 172 2.97 -26.07 14.62
C THR A 172 3.67 -24.76 14.31
N LYS A 173 3.21 -23.66 14.93
CA LYS A 173 3.82 -22.35 14.74
C LYS A 173 5.22 -22.32 15.35
N MET A 174 6.14 -21.68 14.65
CA MET A 174 7.51 -21.41 15.12
C MET A 174 7.81 -19.90 15.01
N PRO A 175 8.69 -19.37 15.88
CA PRO A 175 9.09 -17.97 15.85
C PRO A 175 10.10 -17.73 14.74
N PHE A 176 9.66 -17.23 13.58
CA PHE A 176 10.56 -16.82 12.51
C PHE A 176 11.08 -15.41 12.74
N GLN A 177 12.32 -15.17 12.33
CA GLN A 177 13.04 -13.91 12.46
C GLN A 177 13.22 -13.28 11.09
N VAL A 178 12.58 -12.14 10.86
CA VAL A 178 12.73 -11.33 9.64
C VAL A 178 13.74 -10.23 9.93
N TYR A 179 14.91 -10.34 9.34
CA TYR A 179 15.93 -9.30 9.35
C TYR A 179 15.68 -8.31 8.21
N LEU A 180 15.75 -7.02 8.55
CA LEU A 180 15.76 -5.89 7.65
C LEU A 180 17.16 -5.26 7.70
N TYR A 181 17.84 -5.20 6.57
CA TYR A 181 19.11 -4.50 6.42
C TYR A 181 18.88 -3.21 5.64
N MET A 182 19.30 -2.08 6.22
CA MET A 182 19.31 -0.77 5.58
C MET A 182 20.76 -0.31 5.46
N LYS A 183 21.27 -0.20 4.23
CA LYS A 183 22.66 0.15 3.93
C LYS A 183 22.74 1.38 3.02
N ASP A 184 23.95 1.90 2.82
CA ASP A 184 24.28 3.00 1.90
C ASP A 184 23.77 4.37 2.39
N GLU A 185 23.30 5.26 1.51
CA GLU A 185 22.98 6.65 1.88
C GLU A 185 21.71 6.74 2.74
N LEU A 186 21.75 7.52 3.82
CA LEU A 186 20.62 7.73 4.75
C LEU A 186 19.34 8.19 4.05
N LEU A 187 19.45 9.04 3.03
CA LEU A 187 18.31 9.55 2.27
C LEU A 187 17.81 8.57 1.20
N LYS A 188 18.62 7.58 0.82
CA LYS A 188 18.30 6.57 -0.20
C LYS A 188 18.92 5.22 0.20
N PRO A 189 18.45 4.61 1.31
CA PRO A 189 19.06 3.40 1.80
C PRO A 189 18.71 2.23 0.87
N SER A 190 19.69 1.35 0.63
CA SER A 190 19.44 0.04 0.03
C SER A 190 18.81 -0.87 1.08
N ILE A 191 17.58 -1.31 0.81
CA ILE A 191 16.81 -2.19 1.68
C ILE A 191 16.95 -3.63 1.19
N SER A 192 17.31 -4.54 2.09
CA SER A 192 17.31 -5.99 1.82
C SER A 192 16.82 -6.75 3.04
N PHE A 193 16.35 -7.98 2.81
CA PHE A 193 15.79 -8.80 3.87
C PHE A 193 16.55 -10.11 4.04
N LYS A 194 16.26 -10.81 5.13
CA LYS A 194 16.62 -12.21 5.33
C LYS A 194 15.65 -12.83 6.33
N ILE A 195 15.23 -14.06 6.08
CA ILE A 195 14.40 -14.82 7.03
C ILE A 195 15.26 -15.91 7.64
N GLU A 196 15.25 -16.02 8.96
CA GLU A 196 15.87 -17.13 9.68
C GLU A 196 14.93 -17.71 10.73
N LEU A 197 15.27 -18.92 11.17
CA LEU A 197 14.71 -19.51 12.38
C LEU A 197 15.70 -19.32 13.54
N PRO A 198 15.29 -19.02 14.79
CA PRO A 198 16.15 -18.96 15.95
C PRO A 198 16.94 -20.25 16.15
N GLU A 199 18.17 -20.15 16.64
CA GLU A 199 19.09 -21.28 16.74
C GLU A 199 18.54 -22.45 17.55
N ASN A 200 17.80 -22.17 18.63
CA ASN A 200 17.15 -23.17 19.48
C ASN A 200 16.04 -23.97 18.78
N GLU A 201 15.41 -23.40 17.75
CA GLU A 201 14.32 -24.04 16.99
C GLU A 201 14.86 -24.90 15.82
N ARG A 202 16.09 -24.63 15.37
CA ARG A 202 16.75 -25.32 14.24
C ARG A 202 17.05 -26.79 14.52
N SER A 203 17.15 -27.19 15.79
CA SER A 203 17.47 -28.58 16.18
C SER A 203 16.29 -29.55 16.01
N SER A 204 15.07 -29.05 15.83
CA SER A 204 13.91 -29.91 15.57
C SER A 204 13.93 -30.45 14.13
N ALA A 205 13.31 -31.62 13.89
CA ALA A 205 13.22 -32.19 12.55
C ALA A 205 12.58 -31.19 11.55
N ILE A 206 11.46 -30.58 11.94
CA ILE A 206 10.76 -29.58 11.14
C ILE A 206 11.57 -28.28 11.05
N GLY A 207 12.22 -27.84 12.12
CA GLY A 207 13.03 -26.62 12.13
C GLY A 207 14.25 -26.72 11.21
N SER A 208 14.91 -27.87 11.15
CA SER A 208 16.04 -28.11 10.23
C SER A 208 15.59 -28.08 8.75
N LEU A 209 14.43 -28.66 8.43
CA LEU A 209 13.83 -28.59 7.10
C LEU A 209 13.44 -27.16 6.73
N ALA A 210 12.80 -26.44 7.66
CA ALA A 210 12.42 -25.05 7.47
C ALA A 210 13.66 -24.18 7.22
N GLN A 211 14.71 -24.30 8.03
CA GLN A 211 15.95 -23.56 7.85
C GLN A 211 16.62 -23.87 6.49
N THR A 212 16.58 -25.12 6.04
CA THR A 212 17.11 -25.50 4.73
C THR A 212 16.33 -24.82 3.60
N ARG A 213 15.00 -24.77 3.70
CA ARG A 213 14.15 -24.06 2.74
C ARG A 213 14.37 -22.55 2.76
N LEU A 214 14.52 -21.96 3.95
CA LEU A 214 14.87 -20.55 4.11
C LEU A 214 16.22 -20.21 3.48
N ASN A 215 17.23 -21.08 3.59
CA ASN A 215 18.53 -20.87 2.93
C ASN A 215 18.43 -20.82 1.40
N ILE A 216 17.45 -21.51 0.81
CA ILE A 216 17.17 -21.44 -0.64
C ILE A 216 16.46 -20.13 -0.96
N ILE A 217 15.41 -19.79 -0.22
CA ILE A 217 14.62 -18.55 -0.44
C ILE A 217 15.49 -17.31 -0.24
N ASN A 218 16.36 -17.27 0.76
CA ASN A 218 17.28 -16.15 1.01
C ASN A 218 18.28 -15.89 -0.13
N ARG A 219 18.40 -16.79 -1.13
CA ARG A 219 19.25 -16.60 -2.32
C ARG A 219 18.49 -16.03 -3.51
N ASP A 220 17.15 -16.04 -3.47
CA ASP A 220 16.28 -15.48 -4.49
C ASP A 220 15.55 -14.27 -3.90
N GLU A 221 15.97 -13.07 -4.29
CA GLU A 221 15.44 -11.82 -3.76
C GLU A 221 13.93 -11.66 -4.00
N SER A 222 13.43 -12.14 -5.14
CA SER A 222 12.01 -12.03 -5.48
C SER A 222 11.15 -12.91 -4.58
N GLU A 223 11.53 -14.19 -4.45
CA GLU A 223 10.83 -15.11 -3.55
C GLU A 223 11.00 -14.70 -2.08
N LEU A 224 12.17 -14.21 -1.69
CA LEU A 224 12.40 -13.69 -0.34
C LEU A 224 11.46 -12.52 -0.02
N ASN A 225 11.42 -11.51 -0.89
CA ASN A 225 10.57 -10.33 -0.69
C ASN A 225 9.09 -10.71 -0.61
N LYS A 226 8.65 -11.66 -1.44
CA LYS A 226 7.29 -12.21 -1.40
C LYS A 226 6.98 -12.91 -0.07
N GLN A 227 7.88 -13.74 0.43
CA GLN A 227 7.68 -14.43 1.72
C GLN A 227 7.75 -13.47 2.90
N VAL A 228 8.65 -12.48 2.89
CA VAL A 228 8.73 -11.42 3.89
C VAL A 228 7.44 -10.63 3.93
N PHE A 229 6.95 -10.18 2.77
CA PHE A 229 5.67 -9.47 2.69
C PHE A 229 4.55 -10.32 3.27
N ALA A 230 4.45 -11.59 2.90
CA ALA A 230 3.45 -12.50 3.45
C ALA A 230 3.52 -12.66 4.98
N LEU A 231 4.73 -12.73 5.53
CA LEU A 231 4.94 -12.81 6.98
C LEU A 231 4.54 -11.51 7.68
N LEU A 232 4.93 -10.35 7.16
CA LEU A 232 4.57 -9.05 7.74
C LEU A 232 3.06 -8.77 7.60
N ALA A 233 2.48 -9.23 6.50
CA ALA A 233 1.10 -8.96 6.15
C ALA A 233 0.11 -9.90 6.82
N LEU A 234 0.38 -11.20 6.72
CA LEU A 234 -0.55 -12.29 7.01
C LEU A 234 -0.09 -13.17 8.17
N ASN A 235 1.13 -12.95 8.70
CA ASN A 235 1.78 -13.82 9.68
C ASN A 235 1.84 -15.30 9.23
N ARG A 236 1.98 -15.54 7.92
CA ARG A 236 2.10 -16.87 7.31
C ARG A 236 2.96 -16.83 6.04
N PHE A 237 3.52 -17.97 5.67
CA PHE A 237 4.20 -18.13 4.38
C PHE A 237 3.18 -18.32 3.25
N ILE A 238 3.65 -18.14 2.01
CA ILE A 238 2.89 -18.45 0.79
C ILE A 238 3.45 -19.73 0.19
N ALA A 239 2.60 -20.73 0.03
CA ALA A 239 2.93 -21.96 -0.70
C ALA A 239 3.11 -21.67 -2.20
N ASN A 240 3.91 -22.50 -2.87
CA ASN A 240 4.10 -22.44 -4.33
C ASN A 240 2.76 -22.62 -5.07
N ASN A 241 1.82 -23.36 -4.45
CA ASN A 241 0.44 -23.45 -4.87
C ASN A 241 -0.48 -23.04 -3.69
N PRO A 242 -1.03 -21.82 -3.68
CA PRO A 242 -1.86 -21.31 -2.58
C PRO A 242 -3.17 -22.09 -2.36
N PHE A 243 -3.53 -23.00 -3.27
CA PHE A 243 -4.71 -23.85 -3.16
C PHE A 243 -4.42 -25.24 -2.55
N GLN A 244 -3.15 -25.65 -2.47
CA GLN A 244 -2.78 -26.94 -1.85
C GLN A 244 -2.87 -26.89 -0.31
N SER A 245 -2.65 -25.74 0.33
CA SER A 245 -2.73 -25.65 1.79
C SER A 245 -4.15 -25.54 2.36
N LEU A 246 -5.13 -25.24 1.50
CA LEU A 246 -6.56 -25.29 1.85
C LEU A 246 -7.09 -26.72 2.04
N ALA A 247 -6.37 -27.74 1.57
CA ALA A 247 -6.68 -29.14 1.84
C ALA A 247 -6.29 -29.58 3.28
N GLY A 248 -5.54 -28.75 4.03
CA GLY A 248 -5.04 -29.06 5.36
C GLY A 248 -5.98 -28.74 6.52
N GLY A 249 -7.14 -28.13 6.27
CA GLY A 249 -8.09 -27.71 7.30
C GLY A 249 -9.36 -28.58 7.34
N GLY A 250 -9.27 -29.77 7.93
CA GLY A 250 -10.44 -30.58 8.30
C GLY A 250 -11.20 -31.21 7.13
N GLY A 251 -11.30 -32.54 7.12
CA GLY A 251 -11.89 -33.29 6.03
C GLY A 251 -13.34 -32.91 5.68
N GLY A 252 -13.66 -33.04 4.39
CA GLY A 252 -15.00 -33.38 3.94
C GLY A 252 -16.00 -32.26 3.71
N VAL A 253 -15.62 -31.09 3.19
CA VAL A 253 -16.58 -30.13 2.58
C VAL A 253 -15.89 -29.36 1.45
N SER A 254 -15.54 -30.04 0.35
CA SER A 254 -14.72 -29.47 -0.73
C SER A 254 -15.48 -28.54 -1.68
N THR A 255 -16.81 -28.50 -1.70
CA THR A 255 -17.57 -27.71 -2.70
C THR A 255 -18.33 -26.51 -2.10
N LEU A 256 -18.88 -26.62 -0.90
CA LEU A 256 -19.68 -25.54 -0.28
C LEU A 256 -18.87 -24.51 0.52
N ALA A 257 -17.71 -24.91 1.08
CA ALA A 257 -16.84 -23.99 1.82
C ALA A 257 -16.04 -23.06 0.88
N ARG A 258 -15.72 -23.53 -0.34
CA ARG A 258 -14.89 -22.78 -1.30
C ARG A 258 -15.59 -21.55 -1.86
N SER A 259 -16.87 -21.66 -2.22
CA SER A 259 -17.66 -20.51 -2.73
C SER A 259 -17.95 -19.45 -1.65
N SER A 260 -17.97 -19.83 -0.37
CA SER A 260 -18.22 -18.90 0.74
C SER A 260 -16.94 -18.23 1.24
N VAL A 261 -15.80 -18.94 1.19
CA VAL A 261 -14.49 -18.42 1.60
C VAL A 261 -13.85 -17.57 0.49
N SER A 262 -14.03 -17.92 -0.79
CA SER A 262 -13.65 -17.04 -1.90
C SER A 262 -14.36 -15.70 -1.84
N LYS A 263 -15.64 -15.67 -1.41
CA LYS A 263 -16.37 -14.42 -1.14
C LYS A 263 -15.81 -13.66 0.06
N LEU A 264 -15.48 -14.33 1.16
CA LEU A 264 -14.90 -13.71 2.36
C LEU A 264 -13.47 -13.16 2.15
N LEU A 265 -12.61 -13.85 1.40
CA LEU A 265 -11.30 -13.31 1.02
C LEU A 265 -11.45 -12.16 0.03
N THR A 266 -12.37 -12.26 -0.94
CA THR A 266 -12.64 -11.20 -1.92
C THR A 266 -13.21 -9.94 -1.24
N GLU A 267 -14.14 -10.09 -0.31
CA GLU A 267 -14.70 -8.97 0.47
C GLU A 267 -13.65 -8.32 1.36
N GLN A 268 -12.76 -9.10 2.00
CA GLN A 268 -11.66 -8.53 2.78
C GLN A 268 -10.57 -7.88 1.92
N LEU A 269 -10.26 -8.45 0.75
CA LEU A 269 -9.34 -7.83 -0.21
C LEU A 269 -9.91 -6.54 -0.80
N ASN A 270 -11.22 -6.50 -1.11
CA ASN A 270 -11.91 -5.30 -1.56
C ASN A 270 -11.96 -4.22 -0.47
N ASN A 271 -12.18 -4.60 0.79
CA ASN A 271 -12.14 -3.67 1.92
C ASN A 271 -10.73 -3.12 2.19
N LEU A 272 -9.68 -3.92 1.98
CA LEU A 272 -8.27 -3.49 2.12
C LEU A 272 -7.80 -2.63 0.93
N ALA A 273 -8.36 -2.84 -0.25
CA ALA A 273 -7.96 -2.16 -1.48
C ALA A 273 -8.70 -0.83 -1.72
N SER A 274 -9.88 -0.64 -1.10
CA SER A 274 -10.64 0.62 -1.14
C SER A 274 -9.94 1.80 -0.45
N ASP A 275 -8.98 1.53 0.45
CA ASP A 275 -8.19 2.54 1.18
C ASP A 275 -6.77 2.74 0.62
N LEU A 276 -6.38 1.97 -0.42
CA LEU A 276 -4.98 1.82 -0.84
C LEU A 276 -4.49 2.96 -1.75
N ILE A 277 -5.39 3.69 -2.43
CA ILE A 277 -5.06 4.82 -3.31
C ILE A 277 -6.18 5.87 -3.26
N GLN A 278 -5.90 7.10 -2.81
CA GLN A 278 -6.88 8.19 -2.86
C GLN A 278 -7.32 8.45 -4.31
N GLY A 279 -8.59 8.15 -4.61
CA GLY A 279 -9.20 8.39 -5.92
C GLY A 279 -9.12 7.23 -6.92
N VAL A 280 -8.68 6.02 -6.51
CA VAL A 280 -8.72 4.81 -7.35
C VAL A 280 -9.30 3.65 -6.54
N ASP A 281 -10.41 3.10 -7.01
CA ASP A 281 -11.11 1.95 -6.45
C ASP A 281 -10.49 0.66 -7.04
N LEU A 282 -9.86 -0.16 -6.20
CA LEU A 282 -9.31 -1.47 -6.56
C LEU A 282 -10.29 -2.58 -6.18
N ASN A 283 -10.50 -3.54 -7.08
CA ASN A 283 -11.50 -4.58 -6.93
C ASN A 283 -10.97 -5.94 -7.38
N PHE A 284 -11.13 -6.95 -6.54
CA PHE A 284 -10.74 -8.33 -6.78
C PHE A 284 -12.01 -9.19 -6.89
N GLY A 285 -11.94 -10.25 -7.69
CA GLY A 285 -12.99 -11.24 -7.86
C GLY A 285 -12.39 -12.61 -8.11
N VAL A 286 -13.02 -13.67 -7.59
CA VAL A 286 -12.64 -15.05 -7.91
C VAL A 286 -13.86 -15.73 -8.52
N ASN A 287 -13.72 -16.22 -9.74
CA ASN A 287 -14.76 -16.96 -10.43
C ASN A 287 -14.32 -18.42 -10.60
N SER A 288 -15.11 -19.35 -10.07
CA SER A 288 -14.88 -20.79 -10.23
C SER A 288 -16.06 -21.39 -10.99
N SER A 289 -15.77 -22.06 -12.10
CA SER A 289 -16.76 -22.76 -12.92
C SER A 289 -16.43 -24.25 -13.02
N GLU A 290 -17.48 -25.05 -13.19
CA GLU A 290 -17.38 -26.48 -13.46
C GLU A 290 -17.85 -26.72 -14.89
N ASP A 291 -17.01 -27.36 -15.70
CA ASP A 291 -17.34 -27.82 -17.04
C ASP A 291 -17.50 -29.34 -17.06
N TYR A 292 -18.56 -29.81 -17.71
CA TYR A 292 -18.91 -31.22 -17.90
C TYR A 292 -18.92 -31.60 -19.40
N SER A 293 -18.54 -30.67 -20.29
CA SER A 293 -18.62 -30.81 -21.75
C SER A 293 -17.76 -31.96 -22.31
N THR A 294 -16.71 -32.38 -21.60
CA THR A 294 -15.81 -33.47 -21.97
C THR A 294 -16.20 -34.84 -21.42
N GLY A 295 -17.30 -34.94 -20.65
CA GLY A 295 -17.74 -36.18 -19.99
C GLY A 295 -17.01 -36.52 -18.69
N SER A 296 -16.05 -35.68 -18.28
CA SER A 296 -15.40 -35.67 -16.97
C SER A 296 -15.53 -34.28 -16.33
N LEU A 297 -15.51 -34.20 -15.00
CA LEU A 297 -15.52 -32.92 -14.29
C LEU A 297 -14.19 -32.18 -14.54
N GLU A 298 -14.25 -31.05 -15.25
CA GLU A 298 -13.14 -30.13 -15.39
C GLU A 298 -13.44 -28.85 -14.61
N GLN A 299 -12.62 -28.55 -13.60
CA GLN A 299 -12.79 -27.37 -12.75
C GLN A 299 -11.86 -26.26 -13.24
N LYS A 300 -12.42 -25.07 -13.46
CA LYS A 300 -11.66 -23.87 -13.83
C LYS A 300 -11.85 -22.78 -12.78
N THR A 301 -10.76 -22.16 -12.34
CA THR A 301 -10.82 -21.01 -11.43
C THR A 301 -9.99 -19.87 -11.99
N ASP A 302 -10.61 -18.69 -12.09
CA ASP A 302 -10.00 -17.45 -12.58
C ASP A 302 -10.02 -16.37 -11.48
N LEU A 303 -8.89 -15.68 -11.29
CA LEU A 303 -8.77 -14.47 -10.46
C LEU A 303 -8.93 -13.24 -11.35
N GLU A 304 -9.94 -12.43 -11.08
CA GLU A 304 -10.18 -11.15 -11.72
C GLU A 304 -9.62 -10.02 -10.84
N VAL A 305 -8.80 -9.15 -11.43
CA VAL A 305 -8.26 -7.95 -10.80
C VAL A 305 -8.69 -6.74 -11.61
N GLY A 306 -9.41 -5.82 -10.98
CA GLY A 306 -9.93 -4.59 -11.55
C GLY A 306 -9.37 -3.36 -10.84
N LEU A 307 -9.06 -2.34 -11.63
CA LEU A 307 -8.68 -1.00 -11.20
C LEU A 307 -9.70 -0.03 -11.79
N SER A 308 -10.37 0.77 -10.96
CA SER A 308 -11.32 1.77 -11.42
C SER A 308 -11.05 3.16 -10.87
N LYS A 309 -11.18 4.19 -11.71
CA LYS A 309 -10.93 5.59 -11.37
C LYS A 309 -12.12 6.44 -11.75
N LYS A 310 -12.62 7.22 -10.79
CA LYS A 310 -13.67 8.22 -11.01
C LYS A 310 -13.04 9.57 -11.29
N LEU A 311 -13.54 10.25 -12.32
CA LEU A 311 -13.07 11.52 -12.84
C LEU A 311 -14.29 12.41 -13.10
N LEU A 312 -14.06 13.72 -13.23
CA LEU A 312 -15.11 14.70 -13.57
C LEU A 312 -16.29 14.71 -12.58
N ASN A 313 -16.01 14.76 -11.27
CA ASN A 313 -17.03 14.68 -10.20
C ASN A 313 -17.93 13.45 -10.37
N ASP A 314 -17.31 12.27 -10.45
CA ASP A 314 -17.96 10.97 -10.62
C ASP A 314 -18.74 10.77 -11.94
N ARG A 315 -18.55 11.67 -12.92
CA ARG A 315 -19.22 11.56 -14.22
C ARG A 315 -18.51 10.65 -15.21
N LEU A 316 -17.20 10.45 -15.07
CA LEU A 316 -16.43 9.55 -15.91
C LEU A 316 -15.81 8.47 -15.03
N THR A 317 -16.16 7.22 -15.25
CA THR A 317 -15.56 6.07 -14.56
C THR A 317 -14.79 5.24 -15.57
N ILE A 318 -13.48 5.08 -15.36
CA ILE A 318 -12.62 4.24 -16.18
C ILE A 318 -12.27 3.02 -15.35
N THR A 319 -12.55 1.82 -15.85
CA THR A 319 -12.22 0.54 -15.21
C THR A 319 -11.34 -0.27 -16.14
N VAL A 320 -10.21 -0.74 -15.66
CA VAL A 320 -9.31 -1.65 -16.36
C VAL A 320 -9.20 -2.93 -15.55
N GLY A 321 -9.41 -4.08 -16.17
CA GLY A 321 -9.39 -5.37 -15.53
C GLY A 321 -8.49 -6.37 -16.25
N SER A 322 -7.95 -7.31 -15.49
CA SER A 322 -7.22 -8.48 -15.98
C SER A 322 -7.77 -9.73 -15.31
N SER A 323 -7.82 -10.84 -16.04
CA SER A 323 -8.17 -12.16 -15.50
C SER A 323 -6.95 -13.07 -15.55
N PHE A 324 -6.72 -13.82 -14.47
CA PHE A 324 -5.60 -14.74 -14.31
C PHE A 324 -6.14 -16.14 -14.06
N GLY A 325 -5.83 -17.10 -14.92
CA GLY A 325 -6.18 -18.50 -14.72
C GLY A 325 -5.40 -19.10 -13.56
N LEU A 326 -6.09 -19.56 -12.52
CA LEU A 326 -5.49 -20.14 -11.31
C LEU A 326 -5.46 -21.67 -11.36
N GLU A 327 -6.46 -22.30 -11.97
CA GLU A 327 -6.62 -23.76 -12.05
C GLU A 327 -7.44 -24.14 -13.30
N GLY A 328 -7.09 -25.24 -13.98
CA GLY A 328 -7.78 -25.75 -15.20
C GLY A 328 -6.82 -26.23 -16.30
N PRO A 329 -7.31 -26.99 -17.31
CA PRO A 329 -6.51 -27.43 -18.46
C PRO A 329 -6.04 -26.22 -19.29
N ARG A 330 -4.70 -26.12 -19.49
CA ARG A 330 -4.08 -25.03 -20.24
C ARG A 330 -4.33 -25.22 -21.74
N THR A 331 -4.96 -24.26 -22.39
CA THR A 331 -5.12 -24.28 -23.85
C THR A 331 -3.85 -23.75 -24.52
N GLN A 332 -3.41 -24.41 -25.60
CA GLN A 332 -2.27 -23.93 -26.39
C GLN A 332 -2.62 -22.58 -27.01
N GLY A 333 -1.91 -21.52 -26.60
CA GLY A 333 -2.17 -20.13 -27.02
C GLY A 333 -2.49 -19.17 -25.86
N GLU A 334 -2.62 -19.65 -24.63
CA GLU A 334 -2.81 -18.79 -23.44
C GLU A 334 -1.56 -17.93 -23.15
N ASN A 335 -1.64 -16.64 -23.49
CA ASN A 335 -0.75 -15.63 -22.91
C ASN A 335 -1.21 -15.35 -21.48
N ASN A 336 -0.59 -16.01 -20.50
CA ASN A 336 -0.93 -15.98 -19.08
C ASN A 336 -0.67 -14.61 -18.39
N SER A 337 -0.51 -13.54 -19.17
CA SER A 337 -0.02 -12.23 -18.74
C SER A 337 -0.64 -11.08 -19.52
N ASN A 338 -1.90 -11.20 -19.96
CA ASN A 338 -2.59 -10.07 -20.60
C ASN A 338 -3.01 -9.04 -19.54
N ILE A 339 -2.01 -8.29 -19.07
CA ILE A 339 -2.18 -7.13 -18.21
C ILE A 339 -2.96 -6.10 -19.04
N ALA A 340 -4.21 -5.82 -18.65
CA ALA A 340 -5.18 -4.91 -19.29
C ALA A 340 -6.02 -5.44 -20.48
N GLY A 341 -6.50 -6.69 -20.42
CA GLY A 341 -7.42 -7.25 -21.43
C GLY A 341 -8.84 -6.66 -21.42
N ASN A 342 -9.37 -6.34 -20.23
CA ASN A 342 -10.73 -5.82 -20.05
C ASN A 342 -10.72 -4.32 -19.77
N VAL A 343 -11.49 -3.53 -20.52
CA VAL A 343 -11.59 -2.07 -20.32
C VAL A 343 -13.05 -1.67 -20.37
N ASN A 344 -13.54 -0.96 -19.36
CA ASN A 344 -14.86 -0.32 -19.35
C ASN A 344 -14.71 1.18 -19.11
N ILE A 345 -15.39 2.00 -19.90
CA ILE A 345 -15.46 3.44 -19.75
C ILE A 345 -16.93 3.83 -19.67
N ASP A 346 -17.37 4.29 -18.51
CA ASP A 346 -18.73 4.75 -18.25
C ASP A 346 -18.76 6.28 -18.15
N TYR A 347 -19.63 6.94 -18.91
CA TYR A 347 -19.84 8.38 -18.89
C TYR A 347 -21.29 8.76 -18.58
N ALA A 348 -21.50 9.51 -17.51
CA ALA A 348 -22.79 10.05 -17.10
C ALA A 348 -23.12 11.33 -17.90
N LEU A 349 -24.06 11.18 -18.83
CA LEU A 349 -24.56 12.27 -19.68
C LEU A 349 -25.42 13.26 -18.88
N SER A 350 -26.13 12.79 -17.86
CA SER A 350 -26.94 13.64 -16.98
C SER A 350 -26.44 13.66 -15.55
N ASN A 351 -26.56 14.82 -14.90
CA ASN A 351 -26.17 15.02 -13.49
C ASN A 351 -26.98 14.15 -12.52
N ASP A 352 -28.14 13.66 -12.94
CA ASP A 352 -29.00 12.76 -12.16
C ASP A 352 -28.75 11.27 -12.47
N GLY A 353 -27.72 10.94 -13.25
CA GLY A 353 -27.30 9.56 -13.54
C GLY A 353 -28.25 8.76 -14.45
N ARG A 354 -29.36 9.34 -14.89
CA ARG A 354 -30.37 8.66 -15.72
C ARG A 354 -29.87 8.25 -17.09
N TYR A 355 -29.00 9.04 -17.70
CA TYR A 355 -28.44 8.76 -19.03
C TYR A 355 -26.95 8.43 -18.90
N ARG A 356 -26.56 7.21 -19.33
CA ARG A 356 -25.16 6.75 -19.29
C ARG A 356 -24.75 6.15 -20.62
N LEU A 357 -23.53 6.48 -21.05
CA LEU A 357 -22.83 5.83 -22.16
C LEU A 357 -21.78 4.89 -21.59
N ARG A 358 -21.69 3.69 -22.13
CA ARG A 358 -20.70 2.67 -21.75
C ARG A 358 -19.93 2.24 -22.98
N PHE A 359 -18.62 2.32 -22.93
CA PHE A 359 -17.73 1.71 -23.91
C PHE A 359 -17.03 0.55 -23.22
N TYR A 360 -17.00 -0.62 -23.85
CA TYR A 360 -16.35 -1.77 -23.25
C TYR A 360 -15.56 -2.55 -24.28
N ARG A 361 -14.46 -3.13 -23.80
CA ARG A 361 -13.70 -4.19 -24.44
C ARG A 361 -13.59 -5.32 -23.43
N ARG A 362 -14.05 -6.50 -23.81
CA ARG A 362 -14.00 -7.72 -23.01
C ARG A 362 -13.22 -8.78 -23.75
N ASP A 363 -12.38 -9.44 -23.01
CA ASP A 363 -11.54 -10.54 -23.45
C ASP A 363 -12.09 -11.80 -22.80
N GLN A 364 -12.81 -12.60 -23.57
CA GLN A 364 -13.49 -13.81 -23.10
C GLN A 364 -12.86 -15.04 -23.73
N ASN A 365 -12.62 -16.07 -22.91
CA ASN A 365 -12.06 -17.34 -23.36
C ASN A 365 -13.16 -18.40 -23.31
N GLU A 366 -13.78 -18.67 -24.46
CA GLU A 366 -14.86 -19.66 -24.59
C GLU A 366 -14.33 -21.00 -25.09
N GLY A 367 -14.12 -21.93 -24.15
CA GLY A 367 -13.96 -23.36 -24.44
C GLY A 367 -12.67 -23.79 -25.15
N ILE A 368 -12.51 -25.11 -25.25
CA ILE A 368 -11.31 -25.79 -25.81
C ILE A 368 -11.18 -25.59 -27.33
N VAL A 369 -12.25 -25.14 -28.01
CA VAL A 369 -12.36 -25.16 -29.48
C VAL A 369 -12.22 -23.77 -30.14
N ASP A 370 -12.70 -22.69 -29.52
CA ASP A 370 -12.82 -21.38 -30.20
C ASP A 370 -11.79 -20.31 -29.79
N GLY A 371 -10.95 -20.57 -28.77
CA GLY A 371 -9.85 -19.67 -28.40
C GLY A 371 -10.30 -18.30 -27.85
N GLN A 372 -9.41 -17.32 -27.92
CA GLN A 372 -9.61 -15.98 -27.32
C GLN A 372 -10.56 -15.11 -28.17
N ILE A 373 -11.71 -14.73 -27.62
CA ILE A 373 -12.69 -13.84 -28.25
C ILE A 373 -12.62 -12.45 -27.62
N ILE A 374 -12.27 -11.44 -28.43
CA ILE A 374 -12.29 -10.04 -28.01
C ILE A 374 -13.61 -9.39 -28.47
N GLU A 375 -14.49 -9.12 -27.52
CA GLU A 375 -15.73 -8.37 -27.74
C GLU A 375 -15.49 -6.88 -27.47
N THR A 376 -15.81 -6.00 -28.42
CA THR A 376 -15.77 -4.54 -28.21
C THR A 376 -17.10 -3.93 -28.60
N GLY A 377 -17.67 -3.10 -27.72
CA GLY A 377 -19.01 -2.56 -27.92
C GLY A 377 -19.24 -1.22 -27.25
N VAL A 378 -20.34 -0.59 -27.67
CA VAL A 378 -20.86 0.65 -27.09
C VAL A 378 -22.31 0.40 -26.66
N GLY A 379 -22.62 0.73 -25.41
CA GLY A 379 -23.93 0.62 -24.81
C GLY A 379 -24.45 1.97 -24.35
N PHE A 380 -25.76 2.14 -24.40
CA PHE A 380 -26.46 3.27 -23.81
C PHE A 380 -27.44 2.76 -22.77
N THR A 381 -27.41 3.35 -21.57
CA THR A 381 -28.25 2.94 -20.45
C THR A 381 -29.13 4.11 -20.00
N LEU A 382 -30.44 3.85 -19.93
CA LEU A 382 -31.44 4.76 -19.39
C LEU A 382 -32.02 4.17 -18.11
N VAL A 383 -31.76 4.81 -16.97
CA VAL A 383 -32.36 4.46 -15.68
C VAL A 383 -33.43 5.49 -15.34
N VAL A 384 -34.67 5.03 -15.13
CA VAL A 384 -35.80 5.90 -14.81
C VAL A 384 -36.62 5.29 -13.69
N ASP A 385 -36.80 6.04 -12.61
CA ASP A 385 -37.79 5.72 -11.58
C ASP A 385 -39.19 6.17 -12.03
N TYR A 386 -40.15 5.25 -11.95
CA TYR A 386 -41.54 5.50 -12.32
C TYR A 386 -42.51 4.72 -11.45
N ASN A 387 -43.64 5.37 -11.10
CA ASN A 387 -44.77 4.70 -10.45
C ASN A 387 -45.80 4.21 -11.49
N LYS A 388 -45.83 4.84 -12.67
CA LYS A 388 -46.70 4.46 -13.79
C LYS A 388 -45.91 4.52 -15.10
N PHE A 389 -46.01 3.49 -15.95
CA PHE A 389 -45.25 3.35 -17.19
C PHE A 389 -45.36 4.57 -18.13
N ARG A 390 -46.53 5.24 -18.14
CA ARG A 390 -46.79 6.46 -18.91
C ARG A 390 -45.92 7.66 -18.50
N GLU A 391 -45.32 7.64 -17.32
CA GLU A 391 -44.49 8.72 -16.79
C GLU A 391 -43.05 8.70 -17.31
N ILE A 392 -42.60 7.57 -17.88
CA ILE A 392 -41.25 7.41 -18.44
C ILE A 392 -41.02 8.37 -19.63
N PHE A 393 -42.07 8.67 -20.40
CA PHE A 393 -42.01 9.51 -21.61
C PHE A 393 -42.55 10.94 -21.41
N GLN A 394 -42.90 11.34 -20.18
CA GLN A 394 -43.45 12.69 -19.92
C GLN A 394 -42.34 13.73 -19.73
N LYS A 395 -42.44 14.85 -20.45
CA LYS A 395 -41.49 15.98 -20.36
C LYS A 395 -41.34 16.48 -18.92
N ARG A 396 -40.09 16.71 -18.50
CA ARG A 396 -39.64 17.11 -17.14
C ARG A 396 -40.48 18.23 -16.49
N ALA A 397 -40.93 19.21 -17.27
CA ALA A 397 -41.75 20.33 -16.79
C ALA A 397 -43.14 19.91 -16.25
N LYS A 398 -43.69 18.77 -16.70
CA LYS A 398 -45.00 18.27 -16.26
C LYS A 398 -44.90 17.45 -14.97
N ARG A 399 -43.78 16.74 -14.75
CA ARG A 399 -43.52 15.96 -13.52
C ARG A 399 -43.31 16.86 -12.29
N LEU A 400 -42.56 17.96 -12.44
CA LEU A 400 -42.34 18.93 -11.35
C LEU A 400 -43.63 19.68 -10.98
N ARG A 401 -44.47 20.03 -11.95
CA ARG A 401 -45.80 20.63 -11.69
C ARG A 401 -46.71 19.71 -10.86
N ASN A 402 -46.76 18.43 -11.19
CA ASN A 402 -47.61 17.47 -10.49
C ASN A 402 -47.13 17.17 -9.05
N GLN A 403 -45.84 17.31 -8.74
CA GLN A 403 -45.32 17.18 -7.37
C GLN A 403 -45.60 18.43 -6.52
N THR A 404 -45.62 19.63 -7.12
CA THR A 404 -45.98 20.86 -6.40
C THR A 404 -47.49 20.96 -6.12
N GLU A 405 -48.34 20.40 -6.99
CA GLU A 405 -49.80 20.37 -6.82
C GLU A 405 -50.29 19.33 -5.78
N GLN A 406 -49.44 18.40 -5.33
CA GLN A 406 -49.78 17.36 -4.34
C GLN A 406 -49.39 17.70 -2.89
N LYS A 407 -48.92 18.93 -2.60
CA LYS A 407 -48.85 19.40 -1.21
C LYS A 407 -50.26 19.78 -0.74
N PRO A 408 -50.81 19.17 0.34
CA PRO A 408 -52.10 19.58 0.87
C PRO A 408 -52.03 21.05 1.32
N LYS A 409 -52.96 21.88 0.83
CA LYS A 409 -53.44 23.05 1.56
C LYS A 409 -54.31 22.52 2.71
N ASP A 410 -54.26 23.23 3.83
CA ASP A 410 -55.08 23.09 5.04
C ASP A 410 -54.47 22.26 6.18
N GLU A 411 -53.65 22.92 6.99
CA GLU A 411 -53.79 22.83 8.45
C GLU A 411 -54.25 24.22 8.93
N THR A 412 -55.56 24.43 8.97
CA THR A 412 -56.15 25.49 9.79
C THR A 412 -56.06 25.09 11.24
N THR A 413 -55.47 26.00 12.01
CA THR A 413 -55.42 26.10 13.46
C THR A 413 -56.75 25.77 14.13
N ASN A 414 -56.71 24.86 15.10
CA ASN A 414 -57.30 25.03 16.44
C ASN A 414 -56.80 23.94 17.39
#